data_AF-A0A812QBI4-F1
#
_entry.id   AF-A0A812QBI4-F1
#
_cell.length_a   1.000
_cell.length_b   1.000
_cell.length_c   1.000
_cell.angle_alpha   90.00
_cell.angle_beta   90.00
_cell.angle_gamma   90.00
#
_symmetry.space_group_name_H-M   'P 1'
#
loop_
_entity.id
_entity.type
_entity.pdbx_description
1 polymer ?
#
loop_
_entity_poly.entity_id
_entity_poly.type
_entity_poly.pdbx_seq_one_letter_code
_entity_poly.pdbx_strand_id
1 'polypeptide(L)'
;MDEAQLLSLWETSAEAEGFDVFVSHTWVTPGYQKFLSMLLSSYWHYAMAAWLLAAVPLMILYIFDVLPMFILIRSNIDDYQVDIPCGPWIFFATFLSAICGLFGAPYVGSCFCRKSRCFYDAACVNQVDPMKRERGIYGIGGFLAVSRQLRILWSPPYLSRLWCVFEIAAYRTANPRGQIKIQPLFVERDVLAVLDQDL
;
A
#
# COMPACT_ATOMS: atom_id res chain seq x y z
N MET A 1 10.49 17.51 -6.23
CA MET A 1 9.34 17.28 -7.11
C MET A 1 9.12 18.58 -7.84
N ASP A 2 9.05 18.53 -9.16
CA ASP A 2 8.95 19.73 -10.00
C ASP A 2 7.53 20.32 -9.98
N GLU A 3 7.39 21.61 -10.28
CA GLU A 3 6.08 22.30 -10.32
C GLU A 3 5.17 21.68 -11.38
N ALA A 4 5.71 21.25 -12.53
CA ALA A 4 4.95 20.58 -13.57
C ALA A 4 4.35 19.24 -13.09
N GLN A 5 5.09 18.48 -12.28
CA GLN A 5 4.62 17.22 -11.71
C GLN A 5 3.49 17.47 -10.70
N LEU A 6 3.64 18.51 -9.87
CA LEU A 6 2.64 18.93 -8.90
C LEU A 6 1.33 19.38 -9.57
N LEU A 7 1.43 20.12 -10.67
CA LEU A 7 0.26 20.53 -11.43
C LEU A 7 -0.45 19.34 -12.08
N SER A 8 0.31 18.41 -12.65
CA SER A 8 -0.24 17.18 -13.22
C SER A 8 -0.98 16.35 -12.17
N LEU A 9 -0.44 16.23 -10.95
CA LEU A 9 -1.14 15.57 -9.85
C LEU A 9 -2.46 16.26 -9.50
N TRP A 10 -2.46 17.60 -9.44
CA TRP A 10 -3.67 18.38 -9.19
C TRP A 10 -4.74 18.19 -10.27
N GLU A 11 -4.34 18.16 -11.55
CA GLU A 11 -5.26 17.94 -12.67
C GLU A 11 -5.92 16.55 -12.66
N THR A 12 -5.25 15.55 -12.07
CA THR A 12 -5.84 14.20 -11.88
C THR A 12 -6.81 14.11 -10.69
N SER A 13 -6.89 15.15 -9.85
CA SER A 13 -7.83 15.18 -8.73
C SER A 13 -9.27 15.39 -9.19
N ALA A 14 -10.24 15.00 -8.37
CA ALA A 14 -11.67 15.15 -8.65
C ALA A 14 -12.40 15.69 -7.44
N GLU A 15 -13.47 16.46 -7.68
CA GLU A 15 -14.34 16.94 -6.61
C GLU A 15 -15.06 15.78 -5.91
N ALA A 16 -15.14 15.86 -4.59
CA ALA A 16 -15.75 14.84 -3.75
C ALA A 16 -16.48 15.47 -2.57
N GLU A 17 -17.69 14.96 -2.29
CA GLU A 17 -18.50 15.38 -1.14
C GLU A 17 -17.98 14.82 0.20
N GLY A 18 -17.12 13.79 0.15
CA GLY A 18 -16.54 13.15 1.32
C GLY A 18 -15.46 12.14 0.95
N PHE A 19 -14.67 11.72 1.94
CA PHE A 19 -13.51 10.84 1.75
C PHE A 19 -13.60 9.60 2.63
N ASP A 20 -13.21 8.46 2.07
CA ASP A 20 -13.04 7.22 2.84
C ASP A 20 -11.80 7.31 3.72
N VAL A 21 -10.75 7.96 3.22
CA VAL A 21 -9.45 8.06 3.88
C VAL A 21 -8.83 9.43 3.64
N PHE A 22 -8.45 10.12 4.72
CA PHE A 22 -7.50 11.24 4.69
C PHE A 22 -6.09 10.71 4.90
N VAL A 23 -5.18 10.94 3.95
CA VAL A 23 -3.79 10.47 4.04
C VAL A 23 -2.92 11.57 4.63
N SER A 24 -2.51 11.40 5.89
CA SER A 24 -1.55 12.28 6.55
C SER A 24 -0.14 11.69 6.46
N HIS A 25 0.83 12.52 6.09
CA HIS A 25 2.17 12.03 5.78
C HIS A 25 3.24 13.13 5.87
N THR A 26 4.51 12.72 5.88
CA THR A 26 5.66 13.63 5.81
C THR A 26 6.11 13.88 4.38
N TRP A 27 6.20 15.15 3.99
CA TRP A 27 6.69 15.57 2.67
C TRP A 27 8.14 15.14 2.40
N VAL A 28 8.95 15.01 3.45
CA VAL A 28 10.35 14.57 3.37
C VAL A 28 10.50 13.13 2.87
N THR A 29 9.52 12.26 3.14
CA THR A 29 9.63 10.84 2.79
C THR A 29 9.40 10.64 1.28
N PRO A 30 10.19 9.79 0.60
CA PRO A 30 10.03 9.55 -0.83
C PRO A 30 8.63 9.06 -1.20
N GLY A 31 8.12 9.52 -2.35
CA GLY A 31 6.77 9.18 -2.83
C GLY A 31 6.59 7.68 -3.09
N TYR A 32 7.62 6.99 -3.61
CA TYR A 32 7.53 5.56 -3.91
C TYR A 32 7.31 4.70 -2.66
N GLN A 33 7.88 5.08 -1.51
CA GLN A 33 7.69 4.35 -0.24
C GLN A 33 6.25 4.49 0.25
N LYS A 34 5.67 5.69 0.11
CA LYS A 34 4.26 5.96 0.42
C LYS A 34 3.36 5.12 -0.48
N PHE A 35 3.62 5.12 -1.78
CA PHE A 35 2.87 4.33 -2.75
C PHE A 35 2.94 2.84 -2.45
N LEU A 36 4.14 2.28 -2.26
CA LEU A 36 4.33 0.85 -2.00
C LEU A 36 3.66 0.41 -0.69
N SER A 37 3.81 1.20 0.38
CA SER A 37 3.14 0.92 1.66
C SER A 37 1.62 0.94 1.50
N MET A 38 1.05 1.92 0.78
CA MET A 38 -0.39 1.97 0.49
C MET A 38 -0.84 0.81 -0.39
N LEU A 39 -0.06 0.44 -1.40
CA LEU A 39 -0.34 -0.66 -2.30
C LEU A 39 -0.41 -1.99 -1.53
N LEU A 40 0.61 -2.28 -0.74
CA LEU A 40 0.70 -3.49 0.07
C LEU A 40 -0.43 -3.56 1.09
N SER A 41 -0.61 -2.52 1.90
CA SER A 41 -1.60 -2.52 2.97
C SER A 41 -3.06 -2.56 2.50
N SER A 42 -3.35 -2.05 1.30
CA SER A 42 -4.71 -1.96 0.77
C SER A 42 -5.06 -3.13 -0.16
N TYR A 43 -4.06 -3.72 -0.83
CA TYR A 43 -4.28 -4.70 -1.89
C TYR A 43 -3.58 -6.06 -1.67
N TRP A 44 -3.05 -6.34 -0.48
CA TRP A 44 -2.44 -7.66 -0.19
C TRP A 44 -3.37 -8.85 -0.47
N HIS A 45 -4.68 -8.70 -0.26
CA HIS A 45 -5.66 -9.74 -0.56
C HIS A 45 -5.67 -10.13 -2.05
N TYR A 46 -5.48 -9.15 -2.95
CA TYR A 46 -5.41 -9.42 -4.40
C TYR A 46 -4.11 -10.12 -4.77
N ALA A 47 -3.00 -9.75 -4.13
CA ALA A 47 -1.73 -10.47 -4.28
C ALA A 47 -1.86 -11.94 -3.84
N MET A 48 -2.51 -12.19 -2.70
CA MET A 48 -2.78 -13.54 -2.20
C MET A 48 -3.74 -14.32 -3.10
N ALA A 49 -4.80 -13.68 -3.60
CA ALA A 49 -5.73 -14.32 -4.52
C ALA A 49 -5.04 -14.69 -5.84
N ALA A 50 -4.24 -13.79 -6.42
CA ALA A 50 -3.48 -14.06 -7.65
C ALA A 50 -2.44 -15.15 -7.44
N TRP A 51 -1.75 -15.15 -6.29
CA TRP A 51 -0.84 -16.21 -5.89
C TRP A 51 -1.54 -17.57 -5.79
N LEU A 52 -2.69 -17.65 -5.10
CA LEU A 52 -3.47 -18.88 -4.99
C LEU A 52 -3.93 -19.39 -6.36
N LEU A 53 -4.40 -18.48 -7.22
CA LEU A 53 -4.85 -18.80 -8.58
C LEU A 53 -3.72 -19.31 -9.48
N ALA A 54 -2.45 -18.98 -9.20
CA ALA A 54 -1.30 -19.56 -9.88
C ALA A 54 -0.82 -20.86 -9.22
N ALA A 55 -0.80 -20.90 -7.89
CA ALA A 55 -0.28 -22.03 -7.12
C ALA A 55 -1.13 -23.29 -7.30
N VAL A 56 -2.46 -23.17 -7.28
CA VAL A 56 -3.37 -24.33 -7.38
C VAL A 56 -3.24 -25.04 -8.74
N PRO A 57 -3.32 -24.36 -9.90
CA PRO A 57 -3.11 -25.02 -11.19
C PRO A 57 -1.71 -25.63 -11.34
N LEU A 58 -0.66 -24.95 -10.85
CA LEU A 58 0.70 -25.49 -10.89
C LEU A 58 0.85 -26.75 -10.04
N MET A 59 0.21 -26.80 -8.87
CA MET A 59 0.14 -28.00 -8.04
C MET A 59 -0.60 -29.14 -8.75
N ILE A 60 -1.70 -28.84 -9.43
CA ILE A 60 -2.45 -29.84 -10.22
C ILE A 60 -1.57 -30.38 -11.35
N LEU A 61 -0.91 -29.51 -12.12
CA LEU A 61 -0.02 -29.91 -13.22
C LEU A 61 1.19 -30.72 -12.73
N TYR A 62 1.67 -30.44 -11.51
CA TYR A 62 2.69 -31.24 -10.85
C TYR A 62 2.18 -32.65 -10.51
N ILE A 63 0.99 -32.78 -9.94
CA ILE A 63 0.39 -34.10 -9.60
C ILE A 63 0.19 -34.98 -10.85
N PHE A 64 -0.08 -34.38 -12.01
CA PHE A 64 -0.25 -35.09 -13.27
C PHE A 64 1.05 -35.31 -14.05
N ASP A 65 2.22 -35.03 -13.46
CA ASP A 65 3.55 -35.17 -14.08
C ASP A 65 3.69 -34.47 -15.44
N VAL A 66 2.91 -33.40 -15.66
CA VAL A 66 2.95 -32.62 -16.90
C VAL A 66 4.14 -31.66 -16.92
N LEU A 67 4.55 -31.19 -15.73
CA LEU A 67 5.65 -30.24 -15.59
C LEU A 67 6.99 -30.97 -15.36
N PRO A 68 8.04 -30.68 -16.15
CA PRO A 68 9.31 -31.37 -16.04
C PRO A 68 10.08 -30.90 -14.82
N MET A 69 10.34 -31.71 -13.79
CA MET A 69 11.03 -31.24 -12.58
C MET A 69 12.56 -31.38 -12.68
N PHE A 70 13.32 -30.28 -12.60
CA PHE A 70 14.78 -30.30 -12.82
C PHE A 70 15.63 -30.27 -11.54
N ILE A 71 15.09 -29.80 -10.42
CA ILE A 71 15.83 -29.65 -9.16
C ILE A 71 15.32 -30.70 -8.17
N LEU A 72 16.21 -31.34 -7.42
CA LEU A 72 15.85 -32.19 -6.28
C LEU A 72 16.26 -31.46 -5.00
N ILE A 73 15.27 -31.11 -4.18
CA ILE A 73 15.51 -30.49 -2.87
C ILE A 73 15.43 -31.60 -1.83
N ARG A 74 16.54 -31.83 -1.13
CA ARG A 74 16.60 -32.74 0.01
C ARG A 74 16.05 -32.04 1.24
N SER A 75 14.94 -32.53 1.75
CA SER A 75 14.37 -32.09 3.03
C SER A 75 14.48 -33.21 4.06
N ASN A 76 14.80 -32.86 5.30
CA ASN A 76 14.73 -33.78 6.43
C ASN A 76 13.42 -33.50 7.16
N ILE A 77 12.53 -34.49 7.17
CA ILE A 77 11.27 -34.44 7.92
C ILE A 77 11.28 -35.66 8.83
N ASP A 78 11.31 -35.43 10.15
CA ASP A 78 11.26 -36.47 11.18
C ASP A 78 12.24 -37.65 10.93
N ASP A 79 13.53 -37.34 10.74
CA ASP A 79 14.61 -38.31 10.47
C ASP A 79 14.57 -39.02 9.10
N TYR A 80 13.55 -38.75 8.28
CA TYR A 80 13.48 -39.23 6.89
C TYR A 80 14.02 -38.18 5.92
N GLN A 81 14.93 -38.61 5.04
CA GLN A 81 15.34 -37.80 3.89
C GLN A 81 14.33 -38.00 2.76
N VAL A 82 13.63 -36.92 2.41
CA VAL A 82 12.70 -36.89 1.28
C VAL A 82 13.29 -35.99 0.20
N ASP A 83 13.50 -36.57 -0.98
CA ASP A 83 13.84 -35.84 -2.20
C ASP A 83 12.54 -35.25 -2.78
N ILE A 84 12.39 -33.93 -2.67
CA ILE A 84 11.25 -33.20 -3.23
C ILE A 84 11.68 -32.66 -4.60
N PRO A 85 11.16 -33.19 -5.72
CA PRO A 85 11.40 -32.59 -7.02
C PRO A 85 10.78 -31.19 -7.03
N CYS A 86 11.56 -30.21 -7.47
CA CYS A 86 11.18 -28.81 -7.54
C CYS A 86 11.46 -28.22 -8.93
N GLY A 87 10.50 -27.43 -9.42
CA GLY A 87 10.58 -26.70 -10.67
C GLY A 87 10.79 -25.22 -10.40
N PRO A 88 11.89 -24.58 -10.88
CA PRO A 88 12.10 -23.15 -10.72
C PRO A 88 10.90 -22.28 -11.16
N TRP A 89 10.17 -22.69 -12.20
CA TRP A 89 8.97 -21.98 -12.66
C TRP A 89 7.86 -21.93 -11.61
N ILE A 90 7.78 -22.85 -10.66
CA ILE A 90 6.75 -22.79 -9.61
C ILE A 90 7.00 -21.55 -8.75
N PHE A 91 8.24 -21.33 -8.32
CA PHE A 91 8.60 -20.12 -7.58
C PHE A 91 8.44 -18.86 -8.42
N PHE A 92 8.96 -18.85 -9.65
CA PHE A 92 8.87 -17.66 -10.49
C PHE A 92 7.43 -17.32 -10.87
N ALA A 93 6.61 -18.30 -11.25
CA ALA A 93 5.23 -18.06 -11.65
C ALA A 93 4.37 -17.64 -10.46
N THR A 94 4.50 -18.29 -9.30
CA THR A 94 3.73 -17.88 -8.11
C THR A 94 4.17 -16.51 -7.60
N PHE A 95 5.47 -16.22 -7.55
CA PHE A 95 5.98 -14.90 -7.18
C PHE A 95 5.52 -13.82 -8.16
N LEU A 96 5.70 -14.04 -9.47
CA LEU A 96 5.30 -13.09 -10.50
C LEU A 96 3.78 -12.85 -10.47
N SER A 97 2.98 -13.90 -10.27
CA SER A 97 1.52 -13.76 -10.15
C SER A 97 1.11 -12.89 -8.96
N ALA A 98 1.80 -13.02 -7.81
CA ALA A 98 1.55 -12.21 -6.63
C ALA A 98 1.89 -10.73 -6.89
N ILE A 99 3.03 -10.46 -7.53
CA ILE A 99 3.44 -9.12 -7.94
C ILE A 99 2.45 -8.52 -8.94
N CYS A 100 2.09 -9.27 -9.99
CA CYS A 100 1.09 -8.85 -10.97
C CYS A 100 -0.27 -8.57 -10.31
N GLY A 101 -0.70 -9.42 -9.36
CA GLY A 101 -1.92 -9.21 -8.58
C GLY A 101 -1.85 -7.92 -7.76
N LEU A 102 -0.71 -7.64 -7.13
CA LEU A 102 -0.52 -6.44 -6.31
C LEU A 102 -0.58 -5.15 -7.14
N PHE A 103 0.16 -5.08 -8.25
CA PHE A 103 0.20 -3.89 -9.12
C PHE A 103 -1.03 -3.77 -10.03
N GLY A 104 -1.69 -4.88 -10.35
CA GLY A 104 -2.94 -4.92 -11.12
C GLY A 104 -4.18 -4.54 -10.29
N ALA A 105 -4.13 -4.72 -8.97
CA ALA A 105 -5.28 -4.51 -8.09
C ALA A 105 -5.94 -3.12 -8.16
N PRO A 106 -5.20 -1.99 -8.26
CA PRO A 106 -5.82 -0.67 -8.41
C PRO A 106 -6.67 -0.55 -9.68
N TYR A 107 -6.27 -1.23 -10.76
CA TYR A 107 -6.97 -1.22 -12.04
C TYR A 107 -8.17 -2.18 -12.04
N VAL A 108 -8.00 -3.38 -11.47
CA VAL A 108 -9.07 -4.38 -11.35
C VAL A 108 -10.16 -3.89 -10.39
N GLY A 109 -9.77 -3.37 -9.22
CA GLY A 109 -10.70 -2.81 -8.25
C GLY A 109 -11.48 -1.61 -8.79
N SER A 110 -10.90 -0.85 -9.72
CA SER A 110 -11.61 0.24 -10.41
C SER A 110 -12.71 -0.24 -11.36
N CYS A 111 -12.63 -1.49 -11.85
CA CYS A 111 -13.63 -2.08 -12.74
C CYS A 111 -14.74 -2.83 -11.97
N PHE A 112 -14.40 -3.48 -10.84
CA PHE A 112 -15.33 -4.40 -10.15
C PHE A 112 -15.79 -3.93 -8.76
N CYS A 113 -15.13 -2.96 -8.14
CA CYS A 113 -15.41 -2.49 -6.78
C CYS A 113 -15.67 -0.98 -6.72
N ARG A 114 -16.28 -0.52 -5.63
CA ARG A 114 -16.50 0.91 -5.40
C ARG A 114 -15.14 1.61 -5.27
N LYS A 115 -14.89 2.63 -6.09
CA LYS A 115 -13.70 3.47 -6.00
C LYS A 115 -13.62 4.11 -4.61
N SER A 116 -12.64 3.72 -3.82
CA SER A 116 -12.34 4.37 -2.53
C SER A 116 -11.81 5.77 -2.82
N ARG A 117 -12.40 6.79 -2.21
CA ARG A 117 -11.96 8.19 -2.35
C ARG A 117 -10.97 8.51 -1.25
N CYS A 118 -9.77 8.96 -1.61
CA CYS A 118 -8.78 9.42 -0.65
C CYS A 118 -8.47 10.90 -0.85
N PHE A 119 -8.27 11.62 0.26
CA PHE A 119 -7.68 12.94 0.24
C PHE A 119 -6.17 12.81 0.42
N TYR A 120 -5.41 13.34 -0.54
CA TYR A 120 -3.95 13.39 -0.51
C TYR A 120 -3.52 14.83 -0.78
N ASP A 121 -3.08 15.55 0.25
CA ASP A 121 -2.76 16.98 0.22
C ASP A 121 -1.87 17.41 -0.97
N ALA A 122 -0.86 16.62 -1.35
CA ALA A 122 0.01 16.95 -2.47
C ALA A 122 -0.68 16.90 -3.84
N ALA A 123 -1.80 16.18 -3.98
CA ALA A 123 -2.61 16.12 -5.21
C ALA A 123 -3.92 16.91 -5.09
N CYS A 124 -4.54 16.94 -3.90
CA CYS A 124 -5.83 17.57 -3.64
C CYS A 124 -5.74 19.01 -3.14
N VAL A 125 -4.54 19.60 -3.03
CA VAL A 125 -4.31 21.03 -2.83
C VAL A 125 -3.42 21.53 -3.96
N ASN A 126 -3.80 22.62 -4.62
CA ASN A 126 -3.03 23.14 -5.75
C ASN A 126 -1.69 23.69 -5.23
N GLN A 127 -0.59 23.01 -5.56
CA GLN A 127 0.73 23.37 -5.06
C GLN A 127 1.44 24.41 -5.95
N VAL A 128 0.82 24.94 -7.00
CA VAL A 128 1.46 25.91 -7.92
C VAL A 128 0.84 27.29 -7.79
N ASP A 129 -0.49 27.40 -7.86
CA ASP A 129 -1.24 28.65 -7.71
C ASP A 129 -1.34 29.05 -6.22
N PRO A 130 -0.71 30.16 -5.79
CA PRO A 130 -0.69 30.57 -4.39
C PRO A 130 -2.09 30.79 -3.79
N MET A 131 -3.02 31.36 -4.57
CA MET A 131 -4.37 31.66 -4.10
C MET A 131 -5.18 30.38 -3.88
N LYS A 132 -5.04 29.40 -4.79
CA LYS A 132 -5.69 28.09 -4.64
C LYS A 132 -5.03 27.26 -3.54
N ARG A 133 -3.70 27.35 -3.40
CA ARG A 133 -2.96 26.70 -2.32
C ARG A 133 -3.46 27.15 -0.96
N GLU A 134 -3.55 28.46 -0.77
CA GLU A 134 -4.03 29.08 0.46
C GLU A 134 -5.46 28.65 0.79
N ARG A 135 -6.38 28.72 -0.18
CA ARG A 135 -7.76 28.22 -0.02
C ARG A 135 -7.81 26.74 0.35
N GLY A 136 -6.99 25.91 -0.30
CA GLY A 136 -6.88 24.49 0.00
C GLY A 136 -6.40 24.24 1.42
N ILE A 137 -5.36 24.94 1.87
CA ILE A 137 -4.81 24.85 3.23
C ILE A 137 -5.85 25.25 4.28
N TYR A 138 -6.57 26.35 4.09
CA TYR A 138 -7.64 26.75 5.00
C TYR A 138 -8.83 25.77 5.01
N GLY A 139 -9.05 25.04 3.91
CA GLY A 139 -10.08 24.02 3.79
C GLY A 139 -9.79 22.68 4.48
N ILE A 140 -8.55 22.45 4.94
CA ILE A 140 -8.13 21.14 5.46
C ILE A 140 -8.94 20.68 6.67
N GLY A 141 -9.35 21.60 7.55
CA GLY A 141 -10.25 21.27 8.66
C GLY A 141 -11.59 20.69 8.18
N GLY A 142 -12.14 21.23 7.09
CA GLY A 142 -13.34 20.73 6.45
C GLY A 142 -13.13 19.34 5.84
N PHE A 143 -12.03 19.14 5.12
CA PHE A 143 -11.67 17.82 4.54
C PHE A 143 -11.50 16.75 5.62
N LEU A 144 -10.86 17.09 6.74
CA LEU A 144 -10.75 16.19 7.90
C LEU A 144 -12.13 15.87 8.49
N ALA A 145 -13.03 16.84 8.62
CA ALA A 145 -14.38 16.64 9.16
C ALA A 145 -15.25 15.70 8.30
N VAL A 146 -15.08 15.72 6.97
CA VAL A 146 -15.84 14.84 6.04
C VAL A 146 -15.10 13.54 5.70
N SER A 147 -13.99 13.24 6.40
CA SER A 147 -13.21 12.01 6.19
C SER A 147 -13.61 10.92 7.18
N ARG A 148 -13.90 9.71 6.69
CA ARG A 148 -14.29 8.57 7.53
C ARG A 148 -13.14 8.01 8.37
N GLN A 149 -11.91 8.12 7.86
CA GLN A 149 -10.70 7.60 8.50
C GLN A 149 -9.52 8.55 8.27
N LEU A 150 -8.70 8.78 9.29
CA LEU A 150 -7.36 9.34 9.16
C LEU A 150 -6.35 8.19 9.02
N ARG A 151 -5.57 8.17 7.94
CA ARG A 151 -4.49 7.21 7.73
C ARG A 151 -3.14 7.93 7.80
N ILE A 152 -2.36 7.55 8.80
CA ILE A 152 -1.04 8.10 9.07
C ILE A 152 0.00 7.22 8.40
N LEU A 153 0.68 7.75 7.39
CA LEU A 153 1.87 7.13 6.81
C LEU A 153 3.07 7.45 7.70
N TRP A 154 3.31 6.56 8.65
CA TRP A 154 4.26 6.77 9.74
C TRP A 154 5.71 6.68 9.24
N SER A 155 6.49 7.70 9.63
CA SER A 155 7.93 7.76 9.48
C SER A 155 8.54 8.40 10.75
N PRO A 156 9.84 8.18 11.06
CA PRO A 156 10.48 8.76 12.23
C PRO A 156 10.25 10.28 12.43
N PRO A 157 10.34 11.15 11.40
CA PRO A 157 10.11 12.58 11.60
C PRO A 157 8.64 13.00 11.67
N TYR A 158 7.67 12.08 11.57
CA TYR A 158 6.25 12.41 11.44
C TYR A 158 5.70 13.19 12.64
N LEU A 159 5.95 12.71 13.87
CA LEU A 159 5.46 13.36 15.09
C LEU A 159 6.24 14.63 15.46
N SER A 160 7.39 14.88 14.82
CA SER A 160 8.16 16.11 14.99
C SER A 160 7.65 17.27 14.14
N ARG A 161 6.73 17.00 13.20
CA ARG A 161 6.18 17.99 12.27
C ARG A 161 4.88 18.55 12.84
N LEU A 162 4.89 19.84 13.19
CA LEU A 162 3.71 20.54 13.74
C LEU A 162 2.45 20.32 12.90
N TRP A 163 2.59 20.39 11.57
CA TRP A 163 1.48 20.17 10.65
C TRP A 163 0.84 18.78 10.78
N CYS A 164 1.65 17.73 10.86
CA CYS A 164 1.17 16.36 11.02
C CYS A 164 0.46 16.17 12.37
N VAL A 165 1.01 16.74 13.44
CA VAL A 165 0.39 16.69 14.79
C VAL A 165 -0.93 17.47 14.80
N PHE A 166 -0.98 18.62 14.13
CA PHE A 166 -2.20 19.40 13.93
C PHE A 166 -3.28 18.58 13.22
N GLU A 167 -2.96 17.86 12.15
CA GLU A 167 -3.94 17.02 11.44
C GLU A 167 -4.54 15.93 12.34
N ILE A 168 -3.73 15.29 13.19
CA ILE A 168 -4.22 14.30 14.17
C ILE A 168 -5.19 14.95 15.16
N ALA A 169 -4.80 16.08 15.74
CA ALA A 169 -5.60 16.79 16.73
C ALA A 169 -6.92 17.33 16.12
N ALA A 170 -6.83 17.95 14.94
CA ALA A 170 -7.97 18.47 14.20
C ALA A 170 -8.92 17.34 13.80
N TYR A 171 -8.40 16.22 13.30
CA TYR A 171 -9.21 15.05 12.97
C TYR A 171 -9.94 14.48 14.18
N ARG A 172 -9.26 14.31 15.31
CA ARG A 172 -9.88 13.77 16.54
C ARG A 172 -10.94 14.73 17.09
N THR A 173 -10.71 16.04 16.97
CA THR A 173 -11.69 17.06 17.37
C THR A 173 -12.93 17.03 16.49
N ALA A 174 -12.75 16.98 15.16
CA ALA A 174 -13.86 16.94 14.21
C ALA A 174 -14.58 15.58 14.17
N ASN A 175 -13.85 14.49 14.40
CA ASN A 175 -14.34 13.11 14.39
C ASN A 175 -13.96 12.37 15.69
N PRO A 176 -14.67 12.62 16.81
CA PRO A 176 -14.33 12.00 18.11
C PRO A 176 -14.29 10.47 18.06
N ARG A 177 -15.17 9.85 17.28
CA ARG A 177 -15.24 8.39 17.05
C ARG A 177 -14.59 7.94 15.74
N GLY A 178 -13.97 8.86 15.00
CA GLY A 178 -13.29 8.55 13.74
C GLY A 178 -12.12 7.60 13.94
N GLN A 179 -11.90 6.72 12.96
CA GLN A 179 -10.80 5.77 13.00
C GLN A 179 -9.49 6.48 12.62
N ILE A 180 -8.43 6.24 13.40
CA ILE A 180 -7.06 6.64 13.07
C ILE A 180 -6.26 5.36 12.85
N LYS A 181 -5.73 5.16 11.65
CA LYS A 181 -4.91 3.99 11.30
C LYS A 181 -3.49 4.44 11.05
N ILE A 182 -2.56 3.92 11.84
CA ILE A 182 -1.13 4.12 11.63
C ILE A 182 -0.62 3.04 10.70
N GLN A 183 0.18 3.44 9.72
CA GLN A 183 0.73 2.54 8.72
C GLN A 183 2.22 2.84 8.54
N PRO A 184 3.12 1.92 8.93
CA PRO A 184 4.55 2.14 8.78
C PRO A 184 4.95 2.15 7.30
N LEU A 185 5.84 3.07 6.95
CA LEU A 185 6.42 3.14 5.60
C LEU A 185 7.59 2.17 5.40
N PHE A 186 8.15 1.60 6.47
CA PHE A 186 9.38 0.82 6.46
C PHE A 186 9.17 -0.66 6.74
N VAL A 187 8.18 -1.30 6.10
CA VAL A 187 7.92 -2.73 6.28
C VAL A 187 9.20 -3.57 6.11
N GLU A 188 10.10 -3.18 5.20
CA GLU A 188 11.40 -3.85 4.99
C GLU A 188 12.37 -3.73 6.18
N ARG A 189 12.42 -2.59 6.87
CA ARG A 189 13.29 -2.43 8.05
C ARG A 189 12.66 -3.05 9.29
N ASP A 190 11.34 -2.98 9.41
CA ASP A 190 10.62 -3.60 10.53
C ASP A 190 10.71 -5.14 10.44
N VAL A 191 10.60 -5.71 9.23
CA VAL A 191 10.83 -7.15 9.01
C VAL A 191 12.27 -7.55 9.30
N LEU A 192 13.26 -6.77 8.85
CA LEU A 192 14.66 -7.04 9.18
C LEU A 192 14.95 -6.90 10.68
N ALA A 193 14.37 -5.91 11.37
CA ALA A 193 14.53 -5.76 12.81
C ALA A 193 13.87 -6.88 13.61
N VAL A 194 12.76 -7.45 13.11
CA VAL A 194 12.15 -8.65 13.70
C VAL A 194 13.01 -9.89 13.44
N LEU A 195 13.53 -10.06 12.22
CA LEU A 195 14.40 -11.20 11.88
C LEU A 195 15.76 -11.16 12.59
N ASP A 196 16.27 -9.96 12.92
CA ASP A 196 17.54 -9.76 13.64
C ASP A 196 17.38 -9.95 15.17
N GLN A 197 16.15 -10.03 15.68
CA GLN A 197 15.88 -10.39 17.08
C GLN A 197 15.83 -11.92 17.32
N ASP A 198 15.76 -12.71 16.25
CA ASP A 198 15.65 -14.18 16.29
C ASP A 198 16.97 -14.90 15.87
N LEU A 199 18.10 -14.18 15.78
CA LEU A 199 19.45 -14.66 15.45
C LEU A 199 20.45 -14.35 16.57
#